data_AF-A0A8T0FJM9-F1
#
_entry.id   AF-A0A8T0FJM9-F1
#
_cell.length_a   1.000
_cell.length_b   1.000
_cell.length_c   1.000
_cell.angle_alpha   90.00
_cell.angle_beta   90.00
_cell.angle_gamma   90.00
#
_symmetry.space_group_name_H-M   'P 1'
#
loop_
_entity.id
_entity.type
_entity.pdbx_description
1 polymer ?
#
loop_
_entity_poly.entity_id
_entity_poly.type
_entity_poly.pdbx_seq_one_letter_code
_entity_poly.pdbx_strand_id
1 'polypeptide(L)'
;MSLLLLTQKTQHLIAFYLSVAALGVIVWSYILNVEYVKYCSDLLIEHSSLQHELFVLNRKALQIFFCSYMSQSFFSIVFCFSTMNLPDFTRKKFLVGALFIFPILVNAALPSTVLMIAPELVAFTTFTIFVWHLVKHLSKLPNYFWLFTVSWNFSFRFTRILNNLAFHWSDFKITQVLQMFAVIRLVKNLMFLLYDYIFIEYYEMEISDFYSQQLVYNIFKQITVVSFENIVAVCGITSIIAYVVNKLIHNVVQNFLIVPDIERSSITGMISQLLVLLCIQFDVTSLEPEERFQVLSNISWMVGIYKLFEYGSILRLLLLFVHFYHNVWRQLLLGWNHWKERRLIYHCVNSLPIATVQEATEMGGCCAICLNDVLKHVGCITRCNHFFHSYCLRKWLNERKTCPICHRIILSDSSTQVRERRRLHTN
;
A
#
# COMPACT_ATOMS: atom_id res chain seq x y z
N MET A 1 16.53 3.67 -29.02
CA MET A 1 17.31 2.59 -28.39
C MET A 1 17.20 2.62 -26.86
N SER A 2 17.32 3.80 -26.23
CA SER A 2 17.11 4.05 -24.80
C SER A 2 15.70 3.68 -24.27
N LEU A 3 14.64 3.93 -25.03
CA LEU A 3 13.28 3.53 -24.65
C LEU A 3 13.04 2.01 -24.64
N LEU A 4 13.83 1.24 -25.43
CA LEU A 4 13.67 -0.20 -25.55
C LEU A 4 14.22 -0.96 -24.33
N LEU A 5 15.27 -0.39 -23.70
CA LEU A 5 15.86 -0.89 -22.46
C LEU A 5 14.91 -0.76 -21.27
N LEU A 6 14.08 0.30 -21.24
CA LEU A 6 13.06 0.52 -20.22
C LEU A 6 11.85 -0.43 -20.34
N THR A 7 11.72 -1.14 -21.45
CA THR A 7 10.61 -2.08 -21.71
C THR A 7 10.95 -3.55 -21.45
N GLN A 8 12.18 -3.87 -21.05
CA GLN A 8 12.54 -5.25 -20.73
C GLN A 8 12.14 -5.63 -19.29
N LYS A 9 11.71 -6.88 -19.09
CA LYS A 9 11.43 -7.46 -17.76
C LYS A 9 12.59 -7.17 -16.80
N THR A 10 12.28 -6.89 -15.53
CA THR A 10 13.20 -6.48 -14.45
C THR A 10 14.52 -7.27 -14.39
N GLN A 11 14.50 -8.54 -14.76
CA GLN A 11 15.67 -9.42 -14.83
C GLN A 11 16.75 -8.95 -15.83
N HIS A 12 16.37 -8.39 -16.99
CA HIS A 12 17.33 -7.95 -18.01
C HIS A 12 17.92 -6.58 -17.73
N LEU A 13 17.15 -5.70 -17.08
CA LEU A 13 17.65 -4.40 -16.62
C LEU A 13 18.66 -4.58 -15.47
N ILE A 14 18.36 -5.48 -14.53
CA ILE A 14 19.32 -5.89 -13.49
C ILE A 14 20.57 -6.49 -14.13
N ALA A 15 20.44 -7.36 -15.13
CA ALA A 15 21.59 -7.91 -15.87
C ALA A 15 22.42 -6.83 -16.57
N PHE A 16 21.78 -5.81 -17.16
CA PHE A 16 22.46 -4.67 -17.77
C PHE A 16 23.23 -3.85 -16.72
N TYR A 17 22.60 -3.44 -15.63
CA TYR A 17 23.29 -2.69 -14.57
C TYR A 17 24.40 -3.50 -13.91
N LEU A 18 24.21 -4.80 -13.70
CA LEU A 18 25.25 -5.69 -13.21
C LEU A 18 26.40 -5.81 -14.21
N SER A 19 26.14 -5.80 -15.52
CA SER A 19 27.20 -5.81 -16.54
C SER A 19 28.00 -4.51 -16.60
N VAL A 20 27.33 -3.36 -16.42
CA VAL A 20 28.00 -2.05 -16.31
C VAL A 20 28.82 -1.97 -15.02
N ALA A 21 28.28 -2.47 -13.91
CA ALA A 21 29.00 -2.58 -12.65
C ALA A 21 30.23 -3.49 -12.77
N ALA A 22 30.12 -4.64 -13.44
CA ALA A 22 31.25 -5.55 -13.67
C ALA A 22 32.39 -4.88 -14.44
N LEU A 23 32.06 -4.10 -15.48
CA LEU A 23 33.04 -3.34 -16.25
C LEU A 23 33.71 -2.26 -15.39
N GLY A 24 32.93 -1.53 -14.59
CA GLY A 24 33.47 -0.57 -13.62
C GLY A 24 34.41 -1.22 -12.60
N VAL A 25 34.05 -2.40 -12.10
CA VAL A 25 34.86 -3.17 -11.15
C VAL A 25 36.20 -3.60 -11.74
N ILE A 26 36.25 -4.05 -13.01
CA ILE A 26 37.51 -4.40 -13.68
C ILE A 26 38.44 -3.19 -13.75
N VAL A 27 37.90 -2.02 -14.16
CA VAL A 27 38.68 -0.78 -14.29
C VAL A 27 39.23 -0.31 -12.94
N TRP A 28 38.37 -0.25 -11.91
CA TRP A 28 38.80 0.19 -10.57
C TRP A 28 39.77 -0.80 -9.90
N SER A 29 39.57 -2.10 -10.11
CA SER A 29 40.51 -3.12 -9.63
C SER A 29 41.89 -2.97 -10.26
N TYR A 30 41.96 -2.71 -11.58
CA TYR A 30 43.22 -2.45 -12.28
C TYR A 30 43.95 -1.23 -11.72
N ILE A 31 43.27 -0.09 -11.58
CA ILE A 31 43.86 1.15 -11.06
C ILE A 31 44.49 0.92 -9.68
N LEU A 32 43.75 0.30 -8.76
CA LEU A 32 44.22 0.05 -7.40
C LEU A 32 45.35 -0.97 -7.34
N ASN A 33 45.34 -1.99 -8.21
CA ASN A 33 46.44 -2.95 -8.30
C ASN A 33 47.71 -2.30 -8.88
N VAL A 34 47.60 -1.38 -9.83
CA VAL A 34 48.74 -0.60 -10.35
C VAL A 34 49.32 0.32 -9.28
N GLU A 35 48.47 1.04 -8.53
CA GLU A 35 48.93 1.88 -7.41
C GLU A 35 49.63 1.06 -6.32
N TYR A 36 49.08 -0.10 -5.98
CA TYR A 36 49.68 -1.02 -5.01
C TYR A 36 51.05 -1.55 -5.48
N VAL A 37 51.15 -1.99 -6.74
CA VAL A 37 52.42 -2.49 -7.32
C VAL A 37 53.45 -1.37 -7.40
N LYS A 38 53.04 -0.14 -7.74
CA LYS A 38 53.92 1.03 -7.76
C LYS A 38 54.52 1.30 -6.38
N TYR A 39 53.68 1.31 -5.34
CA TYR A 39 54.16 1.45 -3.96
C TYR A 39 55.18 0.36 -3.58
N CYS A 40 54.95 -0.89 -3.99
CA CYS A 40 55.88 -1.99 -3.74
C CYS A 40 57.19 -1.84 -4.52
N SER A 41 57.14 -1.32 -5.74
CA SER A 41 58.31 -1.01 -6.55
C SER A 41 59.14 0.12 -5.93
N ASP A 42 58.49 1.16 -5.40
CA ASP A 42 59.16 2.29 -4.73
C ASP A 42 59.92 1.81 -3.49
N LEU A 43 59.34 0.91 -2.69
CA LEU A 43 60.02 0.29 -1.54
C LEU A 43 61.25 -0.55 -1.95
N LEU A 44 61.15 -1.29 -3.06
CA LEU A 44 62.29 -2.07 -3.57
C LEU A 44 63.46 -1.19 -4.02
N ILE A 45 63.17 0.00 -4.55
CA ILE A 45 64.19 1.01 -4.91
C ILE A 45 64.88 1.55 -3.64
N GLU A 46 64.16 1.66 -2.53
CA GLU A 46 64.68 2.06 -1.21
C GLU A 46 65.39 0.91 -0.45
N HIS A 47 65.65 -0.24 -1.10
CA HIS A 47 66.23 -1.45 -0.51
C HIS A 47 65.42 -2.08 0.64
N SER A 48 64.13 -1.77 0.75
CA SER A 48 63.21 -2.41 1.70
C SER A 48 62.27 -3.38 0.98
N SER A 49 61.73 -4.36 1.71
CA SER A 49 60.68 -5.25 1.20
C SER A 49 59.38 -5.01 1.94
N LEU A 50 58.24 -5.19 1.26
CA LEU A 50 56.93 -5.05 1.91
C LEU A 50 56.81 -5.96 3.15
N GLN A 51 57.36 -7.17 3.09
CA GLN A 51 57.37 -8.10 4.23
C GLN A 51 58.12 -7.54 5.44
N HIS A 52 59.26 -6.89 5.20
CA HIS A 52 60.04 -6.25 6.25
C HIS A 52 59.27 -5.08 6.87
N GLU A 53 58.68 -4.21 6.05
CA GLU A 53 57.87 -3.07 6.51
C GLU A 53 56.62 -3.50 7.31
N LEU A 54 55.99 -4.62 6.92
CA LEU A 54 54.87 -5.20 7.66
C LEU A 54 55.32 -5.81 9.00
N PHE A 55 56.49 -6.45 9.05
CA PHE A 55 57.05 -7.02 10.28
C PHE A 55 57.46 -5.93 11.29
N VAL A 56 58.00 -4.81 10.80
CA VAL A 56 58.36 -3.64 11.61
C VAL A 56 57.13 -2.81 12.01
N LEU A 57 55.92 -3.24 11.60
CA LEU A 57 54.65 -2.57 11.89
C LEU A 57 54.61 -1.12 11.38
N ASN A 58 55.17 -0.86 10.20
CA ASN A 58 55.06 0.45 9.57
C ASN A 58 53.59 0.77 9.28
N ARG A 59 53.09 1.84 9.91
CA ARG A 59 51.68 2.27 9.81
C ARG A 59 51.24 2.52 8.36
N LYS A 60 52.10 3.08 7.52
CA LYS A 60 51.77 3.38 6.11
C LYS A 60 51.66 2.09 5.28
N ALA A 61 52.61 1.18 5.43
CA ALA A 61 52.61 -0.10 4.73
C ALA A 61 51.42 -0.97 5.13
N LEU A 62 51.11 -1.03 6.43
CA LEU A 62 49.93 -1.73 6.96
C LEU A 62 48.63 -1.17 6.39
N GLN A 63 48.48 0.16 6.38
CA GLN A 63 47.27 0.80 5.86
C GLN A 63 47.07 0.50 4.38
N ILE A 64 48.11 0.66 3.56
CA ILE A 64 48.05 0.41 2.10
C ILE A 64 47.74 -1.07 1.83
N PHE A 65 48.38 -2.00 2.55
CA PHE A 65 48.16 -3.44 2.41
C PHE A 65 46.70 -3.83 2.76
N PHE A 66 46.21 -3.44 3.93
CA PHE A 66 44.85 -3.81 4.36
C PHE A 66 43.77 -3.12 3.51
N CYS A 67 43.92 -1.84 3.16
CA CYS A 67 42.96 -1.14 2.29
C CYS A 67 42.91 -1.76 0.89
N SER A 68 44.05 -2.15 0.33
CA SER A 68 44.12 -2.83 -0.98
C SER A 68 43.49 -4.22 -0.92
N TYR A 69 43.76 -4.99 0.13
CA TYR A 69 43.18 -6.33 0.32
C TYR A 69 41.66 -6.29 0.48
N MET A 70 41.15 -5.37 1.31
CA MET A 70 39.72 -5.19 1.53
C MET A 70 39.00 -4.72 0.25
N SER A 71 39.59 -3.77 -0.48
CA SER A 71 39.01 -3.25 -1.73
C SER A 71 38.96 -4.33 -2.81
N GLN A 72 40.05 -5.09 -3.02
CA GLN A 72 40.07 -6.17 -4.02
C GLN A 72 39.14 -7.32 -3.65
N SER A 73 38.99 -7.63 -2.36
CA SER A 73 38.00 -8.62 -1.89
C SER A 73 36.57 -8.16 -2.17
N PHE A 74 36.26 -6.88 -1.97
CA PHE A 74 34.96 -6.31 -2.30
C PHE A 74 34.68 -6.36 -3.82
N PHE A 75 35.64 -5.96 -4.65
CA PHE A 75 35.53 -6.02 -6.10
C PHE A 75 35.34 -7.43 -6.63
N SER A 76 36.10 -8.38 -6.10
CA SER A 76 35.96 -9.81 -6.36
C SER A 76 34.53 -10.32 -6.13
N ILE A 77 33.92 -9.93 -5.00
CA ILE A 77 32.54 -10.29 -4.66
C ILE A 77 31.55 -9.69 -5.66
N VAL A 78 31.65 -8.39 -5.95
CA VAL A 78 30.75 -7.69 -6.90
C VAL A 78 30.87 -8.28 -8.32
N PHE A 79 32.08 -8.62 -8.76
CA PHE A 79 32.31 -9.27 -10.06
C PHE A 79 31.73 -10.69 -10.12
N CYS A 80 31.85 -11.46 -9.03
CA CYS A 80 31.23 -12.78 -8.93
C CYS A 80 29.70 -12.70 -8.91
N PHE A 81 29.13 -11.69 -8.27
CA PHE A 81 27.67 -11.47 -8.23
C PHE A 81 27.09 -11.03 -9.58
N SER A 82 27.81 -10.18 -10.32
CA SER A 82 27.36 -9.72 -11.64
C SER A 82 27.37 -10.82 -12.70
N THR A 83 28.20 -11.85 -12.54
CA THR A 83 28.32 -12.99 -13.47
C THR A 83 27.45 -14.20 -13.10
N MET A 84 26.55 -14.08 -12.09
CA MET A 84 25.85 -15.18 -11.38
C MET A 84 24.96 -16.14 -12.19
N ASN A 85 24.65 -15.88 -13.45
CA ASN A 85 23.68 -16.69 -14.22
C ASN A 85 24.29 -17.77 -15.13
N LEU A 86 25.57 -18.10 -14.95
CA LEU A 86 26.23 -19.18 -15.68
C LEU A 86 26.30 -20.45 -14.82
N PRO A 87 25.55 -21.52 -15.16
CA PRO A 87 25.65 -22.80 -14.45
C PRO A 87 27.07 -23.39 -14.51
N ASP A 88 27.79 -23.14 -15.61
CA ASP A 88 29.13 -23.68 -15.90
C ASP A 88 30.23 -23.20 -14.92
N PHE A 89 30.06 -22.02 -14.32
CA PHE A 89 31.11 -21.39 -13.49
C PHE A 89 30.89 -21.53 -11.99
N THR A 90 29.81 -22.17 -11.55
CA THR A 90 29.45 -22.34 -10.13
C THR A 90 30.56 -22.97 -9.28
N ARG A 91 31.36 -23.89 -9.83
CA ARG A 91 32.50 -24.52 -9.14
C ARG A 91 33.82 -23.74 -9.20
N LYS A 92 33.93 -22.72 -10.08
CA LYS A 92 35.17 -21.93 -10.31
C LYS A 92 35.07 -20.47 -9.84
N LYS A 93 33.97 -20.06 -9.20
CA LYS A 93 33.76 -18.68 -8.68
C LYS A 93 34.88 -18.23 -7.74
N PHE A 94 35.32 -19.13 -6.86
CA PHE A 94 36.43 -18.87 -5.94
C PHE A 94 37.73 -18.55 -6.69
N LEU A 95 38.02 -19.27 -7.79
CA LEU A 95 39.23 -19.03 -8.59
C LEU A 95 39.19 -17.69 -9.31
N VAL A 96 38.03 -17.30 -9.86
CA VAL A 96 37.86 -15.98 -10.50
C VAL A 96 37.99 -14.87 -9.47
N GLY A 97 37.42 -15.07 -8.28
CA GLY A 97 37.55 -14.12 -7.19
C GLY A 97 38.97 -13.99 -6.64
N ALA A 98 39.75 -15.08 -6.67
CA ALA A 98 41.16 -15.07 -6.27
C ALA A 98 42.07 -14.29 -7.23
N LEU A 99 41.69 -14.15 -8.52
CA LEU A 99 42.46 -13.36 -9.50
C LEU A 99 42.58 -11.89 -9.10
N PHE A 100 41.54 -11.31 -8.50
CA PHE A 100 41.54 -9.91 -8.05
C PHE A 100 42.54 -9.65 -6.92
N ILE A 101 42.74 -10.65 -6.06
CA ILE A 101 43.63 -10.58 -4.88
C ILE A 101 45.05 -11.05 -5.23
N PHE A 102 45.23 -11.69 -6.39
CA PHE A 102 46.50 -12.27 -6.84
C PHE A 102 47.69 -11.29 -6.77
N PRO A 103 47.62 -10.03 -7.24
CA PRO A 103 48.75 -9.10 -7.17
C PRO A 103 49.22 -8.79 -5.74
N ILE A 104 48.31 -8.88 -4.76
CA ILE A 104 48.58 -8.63 -3.33
C ILE A 104 49.22 -9.87 -2.69
N LEU A 105 48.74 -11.08 -3.02
CA LEU A 105 49.25 -12.33 -2.45
C LEU A 105 50.62 -12.73 -3.04
N VAL A 106 50.84 -12.45 -4.32
CA VAL A 106 52.07 -12.77 -5.06
C VAL A 106 53.28 -12.02 -4.54
N ASN A 107 53.07 -10.81 -4.00
CA ASN A 107 54.11 -9.98 -3.39
C ASN A 107 54.80 -10.67 -2.18
N ALA A 108 54.23 -11.75 -1.66
CA ALA A 108 54.85 -12.55 -0.60
C ALA A 108 55.80 -13.66 -1.09
N ALA A 109 55.86 -13.97 -2.39
CA ALA A 109 56.48 -15.23 -2.86
C ALA A 109 57.27 -15.18 -4.19
N LEU A 110 57.20 -14.11 -5.00
CA LEU A 110 57.68 -14.13 -6.39
C LEU A 110 58.58 -12.93 -6.77
N PRO A 111 59.43 -13.06 -7.83
CA PRO A 111 60.37 -12.04 -8.27
C PRO A 111 59.70 -10.78 -8.89
N SER A 112 60.39 -9.64 -8.82
CA SER A 112 59.90 -8.28 -9.16
C SER A 112 59.36 -8.10 -10.58
N THR A 113 59.81 -8.91 -11.55
CA THR A 113 59.34 -8.85 -12.94
C THR A 113 57.90 -9.33 -13.10
N VAL A 114 57.46 -10.31 -12.30
CA VAL A 114 56.09 -10.85 -12.34
C VAL A 114 55.11 -9.87 -11.70
N LEU A 115 55.55 -9.09 -10.71
CA LEU A 115 54.74 -8.10 -10.00
C LEU A 115 54.28 -6.97 -10.94
N MET A 116 55.16 -6.53 -11.85
CA MET A 116 54.87 -5.44 -12.79
C MET A 116 53.79 -5.79 -13.82
N ILE A 117 53.71 -7.07 -14.23
CA ILE A 117 52.78 -7.54 -15.26
C ILE A 117 51.47 -8.06 -14.64
N ALA A 118 51.45 -8.35 -13.33
CA ALA A 118 50.32 -8.95 -12.65
C ALA A 118 48.99 -8.16 -12.79
N PRO A 119 48.95 -6.81 -12.66
CA PRO A 119 47.71 -6.05 -12.83
C PRO A 119 47.14 -6.15 -14.25
N GLU A 120 47.99 -6.15 -15.28
CA GLU A 120 47.59 -6.26 -16.68
C GLU A 120 47.01 -7.64 -16.98
N LEU A 121 47.64 -8.70 -16.46
CA LEU A 121 47.20 -10.07 -16.63
C LEU A 121 45.84 -10.34 -15.95
N VAL A 122 45.63 -9.77 -14.75
CA VAL A 122 44.35 -9.85 -14.03
C VAL A 122 43.25 -9.08 -14.76
N ALA A 123 43.53 -7.88 -15.26
CA ALA A 123 42.57 -7.10 -16.03
C ALA A 123 42.17 -7.79 -17.34
N PHE A 124 43.14 -8.35 -18.07
CA PHE A 124 42.89 -9.07 -19.32
C PHE A 124 42.06 -10.35 -19.11
N THR A 125 42.41 -11.14 -18.10
CA THR A 125 41.68 -12.38 -17.79
C THR A 125 40.26 -12.12 -17.29
N THR A 126 40.04 -11.11 -16.46
CA THR A 126 38.68 -10.75 -16.00
C THR A 126 37.84 -10.13 -17.12
N PHE A 127 38.44 -9.33 -18.00
CA PHE A 127 37.76 -8.76 -19.16
C PHE A 127 37.34 -9.82 -20.20
N THR A 128 38.20 -10.81 -20.49
CA THR A 128 37.84 -11.90 -21.42
C THR A 128 36.68 -12.75 -20.89
N ILE A 129 36.63 -13.02 -19.58
CA ILE A 129 35.50 -13.68 -18.91
C ILE A 129 34.22 -12.85 -19.05
N PHE A 130 34.32 -11.53 -18.86
CA PHE A 130 33.20 -10.60 -19.02
C PHE A 130 32.67 -10.58 -20.46
N VAL A 131 33.54 -10.49 -21.46
CA VAL A 131 33.14 -10.49 -22.89
C VAL A 131 32.46 -11.80 -23.26
N TRP A 132 33.00 -12.95 -22.82
CA TRP A 132 32.38 -14.25 -23.04
C TRP A 132 30.96 -14.33 -22.45
N HIS A 133 30.76 -13.78 -21.25
CA HIS A 133 29.45 -13.68 -20.62
C HIS A 133 28.47 -12.81 -21.43
N LEU A 134 28.92 -11.64 -21.88
CA LEU A 134 28.11 -10.70 -22.66
C LEU A 134 27.61 -11.35 -23.97
N VAL A 135 28.49 -12.05 -24.69
CA VAL A 135 28.15 -12.74 -25.95
C VAL A 135 27.10 -13.84 -25.74
N LYS A 136 27.23 -14.66 -24.68
CA LYS A 136 26.27 -15.73 -24.37
C LYS A 136 24.90 -15.19 -23.93
N HIS A 137 24.84 -13.99 -23.35
CA HIS A 137 23.58 -13.34 -22.99
C HIS A 137 22.91 -12.67 -24.20
N LEU A 138 23.71 -11.99 -25.05
CA LEU A 138 23.23 -11.34 -26.27
C LEU A 138 22.66 -12.35 -27.28
N SER A 139 23.25 -13.55 -27.40
CA SER A 139 22.79 -14.58 -28.33
C SER A 139 21.38 -15.13 -28.02
N LYS A 140 20.86 -14.92 -26.80
CA LYS A 140 19.51 -15.35 -26.40
C LYS A 140 18.43 -14.30 -26.72
N LEU A 141 18.78 -13.04 -26.93
CA LEU A 141 17.84 -11.94 -27.19
C LEU A 141 16.95 -12.12 -28.44
N PRO A 142 17.42 -12.68 -29.58
CA PRO A 142 16.59 -12.84 -30.78
C PRO A 142 15.36 -13.74 -30.56
N ASN A 143 15.52 -14.83 -29.82
CA ASN A 143 14.42 -15.76 -29.51
C ASN A 143 13.34 -15.11 -28.63
N TYR A 144 13.73 -14.20 -27.73
CA TYR A 144 12.78 -13.44 -26.92
C TYR A 144 12.09 -12.34 -27.72
N PHE A 145 12.80 -11.72 -28.68
CA PHE A 145 12.23 -10.69 -29.55
C PHE A 145 11.15 -11.25 -30.49
N TRP A 146 11.32 -12.49 -30.96
CA TRP A 146 10.35 -13.20 -31.78
C TRP A 146 9.05 -13.55 -31.01
N LEU A 147 9.15 -14.01 -29.76
CA LEU A 147 7.98 -14.23 -28.90
C LEU A 147 7.27 -12.93 -28.51
N PHE A 148 8.03 -11.85 -28.33
CA PHE A 148 7.50 -10.53 -27.98
C PHE A 148 6.75 -9.87 -29.15
N THR A 149 7.26 -9.98 -30.38
CA THR A 149 6.63 -9.41 -31.59
C THR A 149 5.31 -10.10 -31.95
N VAL A 150 5.20 -11.42 -31.77
CA VAL A 150 3.93 -12.16 -31.96
C VAL A 150 2.89 -11.79 -30.90
N SER A 151 3.29 -11.56 -29.65
CA SER A 151 2.39 -11.06 -28.59
C SER A 151 2.03 -9.56 -28.76
N TRP A 152 2.86 -8.79 -29.48
CA TRP A 152 2.71 -7.34 -29.66
C TRP A 152 1.56 -6.95 -30.59
N ASN A 153 1.27 -7.76 -31.62
CA ASN A 153 0.25 -7.45 -32.61
C ASN A 153 -1.20 -7.56 -32.10
N PHE A 154 -1.44 -8.11 -30.90
CA PHE A 154 -2.81 -8.39 -30.43
C PHE A 154 -3.38 -7.34 -29.44
N SER A 155 -2.59 -6.40 -28.90
CA SER A 155 -2.99 -5.66 -27.69
C SER A 155 -2.84 -4.12 -27.74
N PHE A 156 -2.88 -3.50 -28.90
CA PHE A 156 -2.85 -2.03 -29.00
C PHE A 156 -4.26 -1.47 -28.70
N ARG A 157 -4.48 -0.49 -27.81
CA ARG A 157 -3.83 0.83 -27.71
C ARG A 157 -4.16 1.44 -26.32
N PHE A 158 -3.20 2.10 -25.66
CA PHE A 158 -3.39 3.00 -24.49
C PHE A 158 -3.48 2.41 -23.06
N THR A 159 -4.47 1.57 -22.72
CA THR A 159 -4.67 1.10 -21.33
C THR A 159 -3.51 0.29 -20.75
N ARG A 160 -2.73 -0.39 -21.60
CA ARG A 160 -1.61 -1.24 -21.14
C ARG A 160 -0.33 -0.46 -20.82
N ILE A 161 -0.10 0.72 -21.39
CA ILE A 161 1.09 1.53 -21.06
C ILE A 161 0.97 2.09 -19.64
N LEU A 162 -0.21 2.62 -19.29
CA LEU A 162 -0.50 3.08 -17.93
C LEU A 162 -0.48 1.92 -16.94
N ASN A 163 -1.05 0.75 -17.27
CA ASN A 163 -1.00 -0.41 -16.38
C ASN A 163 0.41 -1.00 -16.22
N ASN A 164 1.24 -1.04 -17.28
CA ASN A 164 2.62 -1.50 -17.18
C ASN A 164 3.51 -0.49 -16.45
N LEU A 165 3.32 0.80 -16.69
CA LEU A 165 4.01 1.85 -15.93
C LEU A 165 3.60 1.78 -14.46
N ALA A 166 2.31 1.65 -14.16
CA ALA A 166 1.76 1.47 -12.81
C ALA A 166 2.37 0.26 -12.11
N PHE A 167 2.40 -0.88 -12.80
CA PHE A 167 2.99 -2.12 -12.31
C PHE A 167 4.49 -1.96 -11.99
N HIS A 168 5.28 -1.40 -12.92
CA HIS A 168 6.71 -1.17 -12.68
C HIS A 168 6.97 -0.12 -11.59
N TRP A 169 6.12 0.90 -11.49
CA TRP A 169 6.24 1.94 -10.49
C TRP A 169 5.91 1.47 -9.08
N SER A 170 4.97 0.53 -8.95
CA SER A 170 4.73 -0.18 -7.69
C SER A 170 5.85 -1.17 -7.36
N ASP A 171 6.33 -1.94 -8.34
CA ASP A 171 7.37 -2.95 -8.13
C ASP A 171 8.70 -2.34 -7.68
N PHE A 172 9.11 -1.24 -8.32
CA PHE A 172 10.33 -0.52 -7.97
C PHE A 172 10.16 0.48 -6.82
N LYS A 173 8.97 0.52 -6.19
CA LYS A 173 8.64 1.44 -5.09
C LYS A 173 8.99 2.90 -5.43
N ILE A 174 8.80 3.31 -6.68
CA ILE A 174 9.23 4.63 -7.18
C ILE A 174 8.54 5.75 -6.39
N THR A 175 7.27 5.57 -6.03
CA THR A 175 6.56 6.51 -5.13
C THR A 175 7.26 6.70 -3.80
N GLN A 176 7.74 5.63 -3.18
CA GLN A 176 8.41 5.72 -1.87
C GLN A 176 9.76 6.43 -1.98
N VAL A 177 10.50 6.19 -3.06
CA VAL A 177 11.77 6.87 -3.34
C VAL A 177 11.53 8.36 -3.59
N LEU A 178 10.52 8.72 -4.40
CA LEU A 178 10.15 10.11 -4.67
C LEU A 178 9.66 10.82 -3.40
N GLN A 179 8.89 10.15 -2.54
CA GLN A 179 8.46 10.67 -1.25
C GLN A 179 9.65 10.91 -0.32
N MET A 180 10.57 9.95 -0.23
CA MET A 180 11.76 10.10 0.61
C MET A 180 12.65 11.24 0.11
N PHE A 181 12.85 11.34 -1.20
CA PHE A 181 13.57 12.46 -1.82
C PHE A 181 12.90 13.81 -1.50
N ALA A 182 11.57 13.91 -1.66
CA ALA A 182 10.83 15.13 -1.41
C ALA A 182 10.86 15.54 0.07
N VAL A 183 10.73 14.58 1.00
CA VAL A 183 10.85 14.85 2.44
C VAL A 183 12.25 15.34 2.78
N ILE A 184 13.30 14.69 2.28
CA ILE A 184 14.69 15.13 2.52
C ILE A 184 14.90 16.57 2.02
N ARG A 185 14.39 16.88 0.81
CA ARG A 185 14.48 18.23 0.24
C ARG A 185 13.72 19.27 1.06
N LEU A 186 12.48 18.97 1.46
CA LEU A 186 11.66 19.87 2.29
C LEU A 186 12.30 20.13 3.65
N VAL A 187 12.80 19.08 4.32
CA VAL A 187 13.50 19.19 5.60
C VAL A 187 14.76 20.02 5.44
N LYS A 188 15.58 19.77 4.41
CA LYS A 188 16.77 20.57 4.12
C LYS A 188 16.42 22.05 4.00
N ASN A 189 15.42 22.38 3.17
CA ASN A 189 15.03 23.79 2.95
C ASN A 189 14.49 24.44 4.21
N LEU A 190 13.67 23.72 4.98
CA LEU A 190 13.18 24.20 6.26
C LEU A 190 14.33 24.49 7.23
N MET A 191 15.33 23.62 7.31
CA MET A 191 16.51 23.82 8.16
C MET A 191 17.34 25.04 7.72
N PHE A 192 17.51 25.27 6.42
CA PHE A 192 18.20 26.47 5.92
C PHE A 192 17.43 27.75 6.26
N LEU A 193 16.12 27.76 6.06
CA LEU A 193 15.28 28.92 6.38
C LEU A 193 15.25 29.22 7.88
N LEU A 194 15.18 28.18 8.71
CA LEU A 194 15.28 28.32 10.17
C LEU A 194 16.67 28.82 10.59
N TYR A 195 17.74 28.35 9.94
CA TYR A 195 19.10 28.83 10.21
C TYR A 195 19.26 30.30 9.85
N ASP A 196 18.82 30.71 8.65
CA ASP A 196 18.88 32.10 8.21
C ASP A 196 18.05 33.01 9.14
N TYR A 197 16.89 32.54 9.58
CA TYR A 197 16.04 33.25 10.53
C TYR A 197 16.69 33.40 11.91
N ILE A 198 17.21 32.30 12.50
CA ILE A 198 17.91 32.33 13.80
C ILE A 198 19.18 33.18 13.72
N PHE A 199 19.88 33.16 12.58
CA PHE A 199 21.08 33.97 12.35
C PHE A 199 20.76 35.48 12.31
N ILE A 200 19.66 35.86 11.65
CA ILE A 200 19.17 37.25 11.62
C ILE A 200 18.73 37.69 13.02
N GLU A 201 17.96 36.86 13.73
CA GLU A 201 17.46 37.13 15.08
C GLU A 201 18.60 37.29 16.12
N TYR A 202 19.66 36.47 16.01
CA TYR A 202 20.85 36.56 16.86
C TYR A 202 21.59 37.90 16.73
N TYR A 203 21.50 38.56 15.57
CA TYR A 203 22.18 39.83 15.31
C TYR A 203 21.30 41.07 15.55
N GLU A 204 19.97 40.97 15.46
CA GLU A 204 19.06 42.13 15.54
C GLU A 204 18.36 42.36 16.89
N MET A 205 18.40 41.44 17.87
CA MET A 205 17.87 41.65 19.25
C MET A 205 16.46 42.29 19.34
N GLU A 206 15.48 41.86 18.55
CA GLU A 206 14.06 42.19 18.78
C GLU A 206 13.23 40.92 19.07
N ILE A 207 12.72 40.81 20.31
CA ILE A 207 12.18 39.58 20.91
C ILE A 207 10.65 39.39 20.67
N SER A 208 9.91 40.31 20.04
CA SER A 208 8.45 40.32 20.23
C SER A 208 7.60 39.49 19.26
N ASP A 209 8.08 39.08 18.08
CA ASP A 209 7.20 38.57 17.02
C ASP A 209 7.47 37.11 16.60
N PHE A 210 7.86 36.29 17.57
CA PHE A 210 8.22 34.86 17.42
C PHE A 210 7.11 33.98 16.78
N TYR A 211 5.88 34.50 16.64
CA TYR A 211 4.75 33.83 15.98
C TYR A 211 3.94 34.76 15.06
N SER A 212 4.57 35.74 14.40
CA SER A 212 3.82 36.55 13.44
C SER A 212 3.30 35.66 12.30
N GLN A 213 2.00 35.78 11.98
CA GLN A 213 1.38 35.09 10.84
C GLN A 213 2.15 35.36 9.53
N GLN A 214 2.86 36.49 9.47
CA GLN A 214 3.70 36.91 8.36
C GLN A 214 4.93 36.01 8.18
N LEU A 215 5.60 35.58 9.26
CA LEU A 215 6.75 34.69 9.18
C LEU A 215 6.33 33.32 8.65
N VAL A 216 5.24 32.76 9.17
CA VAL A 216 4.68 31.48 8.73
C VAL A 216 4.29 31.55 7.25
N TYR A 217 3.68 32.65 6.82
CA TYR A 217 3.35 32.89 5.41
C TYR A 217 4.60 32.94 4.52
N ASN A 218 5.65 33.65 4.94
CA ASN A 218 6.90 33.75 4.16
C ASN A 218 7.62 32.41 4.04
N ILE A 219 7.72 31.66 5.14
CA ILE A 219 8.29 30.31 5.14
C ILE A 219 7.48 29.39 4.21
N PHE A 220 6.15 29.43 4.33
CA PHE A 220 5.27 28.62 3.47
C PHE A 220 5.41 28.99 1.98
N LYS A 221 5.50 30.28 1.66
CA LYS A 221 5.71 30.78 0.30
C LYS A 221 7.02 30.28 -0.28
N GLN A 222 8.13 30.38 0.46
CA GLN A 222 9.45 29.91 0.01
C GLN A 222 9.49 28.40 -0.16
N ILE A 223 8.91 27.63 0.78
CA ILE A 223 8.80 26.18 0.65
C ILE A 223 8.02 25.80 -0.61
N THR A 224 6.93 26.52 -0.91
CA THR A 224 6.08 26.30 -2.09
C THR A 224 6.82 26.63 -3.40
N VAL A 225 7.65 27.66 -3.42
CA VAL A 225 8.47 28.02 -4.60
C VAL A 225 9.49 26.90 -4.89
N VAL A 226 10.25 26.49 -3.87
CA VAL A 226 11.33 25.50 -4.02
C VAL A 226 10.79 24.11 -4.39
N SER A 227 9.55 23.85 -3.99
CA SER A 227 8.78 22.64 -4.28
C SER A 227 8.55 22.38 -5.78
N PHE A 228 8.59 23.43 -6.61
CA PHE A 228 8.24 23.33 -8.03
C PHE A 228 9.36 23.80 -8.98
N GLU A 229 10.60 23.92 -8.49
CA GLU A 229 11.72 24.44 -9.30
C GLU A 229 12.09 23.56 -10.50
N ASN A 230 11.95 22.24 -10.37
CA ASN A 230 12.31 21.31 -11.43
C ASN A 230 11.40 20.08 -11.46
N ILE A 231 11.39 19.36 -12.58
CA ILE A 231 10.52 18.20 -12.81
C ILE A 231 10.70 17.15 -11.70
N VAL A 232 11.91 16.96 -11.18
CA VAL A 232 12.17 16.00 -10.09
C VAL A 232 11.52 16.46 -8.78
N ALA A 233 11.54 17.76 -8.46
CA ALA A 233 10.83 18.33 -7.31
C ALA A 233 9.31 18.13 -7.44
N VAL A 234 8.77 18.41 -8.63
CA VAL A 234 7.36 18.24 -8.97
C VAL A 234 6.95 16.77 -8.80
N CYS A 235 7.74 15.83 -9.32
CA CYS A 235 7.53 14.38 -9.13
C CYS A 235 7.56 13.97 -7.65
N GLY A 236 8.47 14.55 -6.88
CA GLY A 236 8.55 14.34 -5.44
C GLY A 236 7.28 14.77 -4.71
N ILE A 237 6.80 15.98 -4.98
CA ILE A 237 5.68 16.56 -4.23
C ILE A 237 4.33 16.03 -4.69
N THR A 238 4.16 15.79 -5.98
CA THR A 238 2.99 15.05 -6.51
C THR A 238 2.87 13.66 -5.88
N SER A 239 3.99 12.99 -5.55
CA SER A 239 3.96 11.69 -4.87
C SER A 239 3.58 11.77 -3.37
N ILE A 240 3.94 12.88 -2.69
CA ILE A 240 3.48 13.17 -1.32
C ILE A 240 1.98 13.49 -1.35
N ILE A 241 1.55 14.35 -2.28
CA ILE A 241 0.14 14.73 -2.43
C ILE A 241 -0.71 13.49 -2.77
N ALA A 242 -0.25 12.62 -3.67
CA ALA A 242 -0.93 11.37 -3.99
C ALA A 242 -1.16 10.49 -2.75
N TYR A 243 -0.17 10.41 -1.87
CA TYR A 243 -0.29 9.66 -0.62
C TYR A 243 -1.29 10.30 0.35
N VAL A 244 -1.24 11.61 0.52
CA VAL A 244 -2.20 12.35 1.37
C VAL A 244 -3.62 12.21 0.84
N VAL A 245 -3.83 12.44 -0.46
CA VAL A 245 -5.14 12.31 -1.13
C VAL A 245 -5.66 10.88 -0.96
N ASN A 246 -4.83 9.86 -1.23
CA ASN A 246 -5.24 8.47 -1.07
C ASN A 246 -5.60 8.13 0.40
N LYS A 247 -4.81 8.61 1.36
CA LYS A 247 -5.07 8.40 2.79
C LYS A 247 -6.37 9.09 3.24
N LEU A 248 -6.64 10.31 2.78
CA LEU A 248 -7.88 11.03 3.07
C LEU A 248 -9.10 10.28 2.50
N ILE A 249 -9.03 9.88 1.21
CA ILE A 249 -10.10 9.11 0.57
C ILE A 249 -10.31 7.78 1.30
N HIS A 250 -9.23 7.07 1.62
CA HIS A 250 -9.31 5.79 2.32
C HIS A 250 -9.92 5.92 3.71
N ASN A 251 -9.54 6.94 4.51
CA ASN A 251 -10.13 7.19 5.82
C ASN A 251 -11.63 7.50 5.72
N VAL A 252 -12.04 8.30 4.73
CA VAL A 252 -13.46 8.58 4.48
C VAL A 252 -14.19 7.30 4.09
N VAL A 253 -13.65 6.52 3.15
CA VAL A 253 -14.27 5.27 2.69
C VAL A 253 -14.32 4.22 3.80
N GLN A 254 -13.28 4.07 4.63
CA GLN A 254 -13.26 3.13 5.76
C GLN A 254 -14.32 3.41 6.81
N ASN A 255 -14.69 4.69 7.01
CA ASN A 255 -15.81 5.04 7.88
C ASN A 255 -17.16 4.49 7.37
N PHE A 256 -17.28 4.16 6.08
CA PHE A 256 -18.51 3.66 5.44
C PHE A 256 -18.44 2.20 4.98
N LEU A 257 -17.26 1.72 4.55
CA LEU A 257 -17.02 0.42 3.94
C LEU A 257 -15.70 -0.17 4.47
N ILE A 258 -15.74 -1.35 5.07
CA ILE A 258 -14.53 -2.06 5.51
C ILE A 258 -13.80 -2.58 4.26
N VAL A 259 -12.87 -1.79 3.73
CA VAL A 259 -12.02 -2.12 2.58
C VAL A 259 -10.69 -2.73 3.07
N PRO A 260 -10.24 -3.88 2.54
CA PRO A 260 -8.98 -4.50 2.93
C PRO A 260 -7.74 -3.66 2.51
N ASP A 261 -6.71 -3.64 3.35
CA ASP A 261 -5.54 -2.75 3.22
C ASP A 261 -4.56 -3.09 2.07
N ILE A 262 -4.74 -4.23 1.40
CA ILE A 262 -3.76 -4.82 0.47
C ILE A 262 -3.61 -4.01 -0.83
N GLU A 263 -4.60 -3.19 -1.21
CA GLU A 263 -4.58 -2.39 -2.44
C GLU A 263 -3.99 -0.97 -2.27
N ARG A 264 -3.54 -0.58 -1.07
CA ARG A 264 -3.20 0.82 -0.77
C ARG A 264 -1.96 1.34 -1.52
N SER A 265 -0.94 0.50 -1.72
CA SER A 265 0.33 0.89 -2.34
C SER A 265 0.25 1.04 -3.85
N SER A 266 -0.50 0.16 -4.53
CA SER A 266 -0.72 0.22 -5.98
C SER A 266 -1.55 1.44 -6.36
N ILE A 267 -2.59 1.76 -5.60
CA ILE A 267 -3.47 2.91 -5.85
C ILE A 267 -2.73 4.24 -5.66
N THR A 268 -1.92 4.35 -4.60
CA THR A 268 -1.05 5.53 -4.39
C THR A 268 -0.09 5.73 -5.57
N GLY A 269 0.45 4.63 -6.12
CA GLY A 269 1.29 4.63 -7.32
C GLY A 269 0.58 5.21 -8.54
N MET A 270 -0.63 4.72 -8.84
CA MET A 270 -1.42 5.18 -9.98
C MET A 270 -1.81 6.66 -9.89
N ILE A 271 -2.20 7.13 -8.69
CA ILE A 271 -2.53 8.54 -8.46
C ILE A 271 -1.29 9.41 -8.65
N SER A 272 -0.14 9.01 -8.10
CA SER A 272 1.12 9.74 -8.25
C SER A 272 1.53 9.86 -9.71
N GLN A 273 1.39 8.80 -10.50
CA GLN A 273 1.71 8.82 -11.93
C GLN A 273 0.81 9.77 -12.72
N LEU A 274 -0.50 9.70 -12.48
CA LEU A 274 -1.47 10.55 -13.14
C LEU A 274 -1.19 12.03 -12.83
N LEU A 275 -0.86 12.35 -11.58
CA LEU A 275 -0.47 13.72 -11.19
C LEU A 275 0.80 14.18 -11.89
N VAL A 276 1.83 13.33 -11.99
CA VAL A 276 3.06 13.66 -12.72
C VAL A 276 2.77 13.93 -14.20
N LEU A 277 1.98 13.08 -14.85
CA LEU A 277 1.62 13.24 -16.27
C LEU A 277 0.84 14.54 -16.51
N LEU A 278 -0.11 14.86 -15.63
CA LEU A 278 -0.86 16.11 -15.71
C LEU A 278 0.03 17.33 -15.44
N CYS A 279 0.95 17.27 -14.48
CA CYS A 279 1.88 18.37 -14.23
C CYS A 279 2.81 18.65 -15.41
N ILE A 280 3.23 17.60 -16.14
CA ILE A 280 4.01 17.74 -17.38
C ILE A 280 3.13 18.33 -18.49
N GLN A 281 1.88 17.87 -18.62
CA GLN A 281 0.96 18.34 -19.65
C GLN A 281 0.59 19.82 -19.49
N PHE A 282 0.39 20.28 -18.25
CA PHE A 282 0.10 21.68 -17.92
C PHE A 282 1.37 22.54 -17.80
N ASP A 283 2.55 21.96 -18.06
CA ASP A 283 3.86 22.61 -17.94
C ASP A 283 3.99 23.46 -16.66
N VAL A 284 3.68 22.85 -15.51
CA VAL A 284 3.64 23.57 -14.22
C VAL A 284 4.98 24.23 -13.88
N THR A 285 6.08 23.76 -14.46
CA THR A 285 7.42 24.34 -14.27
C THR A 285 7.61 25.72 -14.89
N SER A 286 6.84 26.08 -15.92
CA SER A 286 6.95 27.38 -16.59
C SER A 286 6.03 28.47 -16.00
N LEU A 287 5.05 28.08 -15.19
CA LEU A 287 4.11 29.00 -14.52
C LEU A 287 4.80 29.84 -13.44
N GLU A 288 4.19 30.95 -13.03
CA GLU A 288 4.67 31.73 -11.89
C GLU A 288 4.48 30.96 -10.57
N PRO A 289 5.39 31.08 -9.58
CA PRO A 289 5.37 30.24 -8.38
C PRO A 289 4.06 30.26 -7.59
N GLU A 290 3.34 31.38 -7.62
CA GLU A 290 2.05 31.57 -6.93
C GLU A 290 0.92 30.78 -7.62
N GLU A 291 0.95 30.67 -8.96
CA GLU A 291 -0.03 29.95 -9.76
C GLU A 291 0.18 28.42 -9.75
N ARG A 292 1.43 27.97 -9.58
CA ARG A 292 1.80 26.53 -9.54
C ARG A 292 1.03 25.76 -8.49
N PHE A 293 0.90 26.33 -7.29
CA PHE A 293 0.19 25.69 -6.18
C PHE A 293 -1.31 25.57 -6.47
N GLN A 294 -1.91 26.60 -7.05
CA GLN A 294 -3.33 26.61 -7.37
C GLN A 294 -3.66 25.59 -8.47
N VAL A 295 -2.86 25.53 -9.53
CA VAL A 295 -3.03 24.55 -10.62
C VAL A 295 -2.86 23.12 -10.09
N LEU A 296 -1.83 22.87 -9.28
CA LEU A 296 -1.61 21.55 -8.70
C LEU A 296 -2.72 21.12 -7.73
N SER A 297 -3.20 22.04 -6.91
CA SER A 297 -4.34 21.81 -6.02
C SER A 297 -5.58 21.42 -6.82
N ASN A 298 -5.91 22.18 -7.87
CA ASN A 298 -7.05 21.90 -8.75
C ASN A 298 -6.95 20.52 -9.41
N ILE A 299 -5.78 20.19 -9.97
CA ILE A 299 -5.50 18.88 -10.57
C ILE A 299 -5.66 17.76 -9.52
N SER A 300 -5.14 17.96 -8.31
CA SER A 300 -5.22 16.99 -7.22
C SER A 300 -6.64 16.75 -6.75
N TRP A 301 -7.45 17.81 -6.66
CA TRP A 301 -8.89 17.70 -6.39
C TRP A 301 -9.62 16.92 -7.47
N MET A 302 -9.35 17.18 -8.75
CA MET A 302 -9.98 16.43 -9.85
C MET A 302 -9.66 14.94 -9.79
N VAL A 303 -8.39 14.58 -9.55
CA VAL A 303 -7.97 13.17 -9.42
C VAL A 303 -8.59 12.51 -8.18
N GLY A 304 -8.67 13.24 -7.06
CA GLY A 304 -9.29 12.74 -5.84
C GLY A 304 -10.79 12.48 -6.01
N ILE A 305 -11.51 13.41 -6.65
CA ILE A 305 -12.93 13.27 -7.00
C ILE A 305 -13.13 12.08 -7.94
N TYR A 306 -12.34 11.96 -9.01
CA TYR A 306 -12.39 10.82 -9.93
C TYR A 306 -12.21 9.48 -9.20
N LYS A 307 -11.27 9.39 -8.25
CA LYS A 307 -11.07 8.17 -7.45
C LYS A 307 -12.21 7.90 -6.47
N LEU A 308 -12.78 8.93 -5.85
CA LEU A 308 -14.02 8.81 -5.08
C LEU A 308 -15.16 8.22 -5.93
N PHE A 309 -15.27 8.62 -7.21
CA PHE A 309 -16.21 8.03 -8.16
C PHE A 309 -15.84 6.58 -8.56
N GLU A 310 -14.56 6.23 -8.62
CA GLU A 310 -14.10 4.85 -8.90
C GLU A 310 -14.43 3.89 -7.73
N TYR A 311 -14.26 4.34 -6.48
CA TYR A 311 -14.74 3.61 -5.29
C TYR A 311 -16.27 3.57 -5.22
N GLY A 312 -16.91 4.67 -5.62
CA GLY A 312 -18.34 4.87 -5.67
C GLY A 312 -18.95 4.52 -7.02
N SER A 313 -18.83 3.26 -7.47
CA SER A 313 -19.72 2.83 -8.55
C SER A 313 -21.16 3.04 -8.08
N ILE A 314 -21.95 3.80 -8.84
CA ILE A 314 -23.41 3.88 -8.68
C ILE A 314 -24.00 2.46 -8.54
N LEU A 315 -23.37 1.49 -9.21
CA LEU A 315 -23.66 0.06 -9.11
C LEU A 315 -23.47 -0.52 -7.69
N ARG A 316 -22.38 -0.20 -6.96
CA ARG A 316 -22.18 -0.63 -5.56
C ARG A 316 -23.12 0.08 -4.61
N LEU A 317 -23.42 1.36 -4.84
CA LEU A 317 -24.44 2.09 -4.06
C LEU A 317 -25.81 1.43 -4.26
N LEU A 318 -26.17 1.12 -5.50
CA LEU A 318 -27.38 0.38 -5.86
C LEU A 318 -27.41 -1.03 -5.23
N LEU A 319 -26.31 -1.78 -5.31
CA LEU A 319 -26.20 -3.11 -4.69
C LEU A 319 -26.25 -3.03 -3.16
N LEU A 320 -25.66 -2.00 -2.54
CA LEU A 320 -25.75 -1.74 -1.10
C LEU A 320 -27.17 -1.35 -0.70
N PHE A 321 -27.87 -0.54 -1.49
CA PHE A 321 -29.29 -0.22 -1.28
C PHE A 321 -30.18 -1.45 -1.41
N VAL A 322 -29.94 -2.30 -2.42
CA VAL A 322 -30.64 -3.59 -2.59
C VAL A 322 -30.36 -4.50 -1.40
N HIS A 323 -29.09 -4.63 -1.00
CA HIS A 323 -28.68 -5.44 0.15
C HIS A 323 -29.27 -4.91 1.47
N PHE A 324 -29.23 -3.60 1.71
CA PHE A 324 -29.84 -2.95 2.87
C PHE A 324 -31.36 -3.15 2.88
N TYR A 325 -32.01 -2.97 1.74
CA TYR A 325 -33.46 -3.20 1.62
C TYR A 325 -33.81 -4.66 1.94
N HIS A 326 -33.09 -5.63 1.39
CA HIS A 326 -33.40 -7.05 1.55
C HIS A 326 -33.00 -7.61 2.92
N ASN A 327 -31.81 -7.25 3.41
CA ASN A 327 -31.23 -7.85 4.61
C ASN A 327 -31.53 -7.08 5.89
N VAL A 328 -31.73 -5.77 5.82
CA VAL A 328 -31.99 -4.94 7.01
C VAL A 328 -33.43 -4.45 7.03
N TRP A 329 -33.86 -3.70 6.01
CA TRP A 329 -35.17 -3.05 6.01
C TRP A 329 -36.33 -4.04 6.03
N ARG A 330 -36.27 -5.09 5.19
CA ARG A 330 -37.30 -6.13 5.15
C ARG A 330 -37.40 -6.88 6.48
N GLN A 331 -36.27 -7.19 7.12
CA GLN A 331 -36.25 -7.84 8.43
C GLN A 331 -36.82 -6.94 9.53
N LEU A 332 -36.46 -5.65 9.52
CA LEU A 332 -37.00 -4.66 10.46
C LEU A 332 -38.51 -4.47 10.27
N LEU A 333 -39.01 -4.40 9.03
CA LEU A 333 -40.43 -4.26 8.75
C LEU A 333 -41.24 -5.49 9.19
N LEU A 334 -40.72 -6.70 8.91
CA LEU A 334 -41.30 -7.94 9.42
C LEU A 334 -41.30 -7.94 10.96
N GLY A 335 -40.18 -7.59 11.58
CA GLY A 335 -40.07 -7.47 13.04
C GLY A 335 -41.05 -6.46 13.63
N TRP A 336 -41.23 -5.31 12.98
CA TRP A 336 -42.19 -4.28 13.38
C TRP A 336 -43.63 -4.78 13.33
N ASN A 337 -44.00 -5.51 12.28
CA ASN A 337 -45.34 -6.10 12.16
C ASN A 337 -45.59 -7.14 13.27
N HIS A 338 -44.63 -8.03 13.53
CA HIS A 338 -44.72 -8.99 14.64
C HIS A 338 -44.82 -8.29 16.00
N TRP A 339 -44.05 -7.22 16.21
CA TRP A 339 -44.10 -6.44 17.44
C TRP A 339 -45.46 -5.74 17.62
N LYS A 340 -45.98 -5.12 16.55
CA LYS A 340 -47.30 -4.48 16.54
C LYS A 340 -48.39 -5.50 16.87
N GLU A 341 -48.36 -6.68 16.27
CA GLU A 341 -49.32 -7.75 16.56
C GLU A 341 -49.21 -8.26 18.01
N ARG A 342 -48.01 -8.52 18.50
CA ARG A 342 -47.78 -8.95 19.89
C ARG A 342 -48.32 -7.93 20.89
N ARG A 343 -48.15 -6.65 20.60
CA ARG A 343 -48.66 -5.55 21.43
C ARG A 343 -50.19 -5.51 21.41
N LEU A 344 -50.81 -5.70 20.25
CA LEU A 344 -52.28 -5.82 20.14
C LEU A 344 -52.82 -7.02 20.94
N ILE A 345 -52.17 -8.18 20.84
CA ILE A 345 -52.53 -9.37 21.62
C ILE A 345 -52.37 -9.11 23.12
N TYR A 346 -51.26 -8.47 23.52
CA TYR A 346 -51.01 -8.10 24.91
C TYR A 346 -52.16 -7.27 25.49
N HIS A 347 -52.52 -6.18 24.79
CA HIS A 347 -53.60 -5.29 25.23
C HIS A 347 -54.97 -5.96 25.17
N CYS A 348 -55.25 -6.76 24.14
CA CYS A 348 -56.50 -7.51 24.04
C CYS A 348 -56.67 -8.48 25.21
N VAL A 349 -55.65 -9.29 25.52
CA VAL A 349 -55.70 -10.24 26.63
C VAL A 349 -55.83 -9.52 27.98
N ASN A 350 -55.10 -8.42 28.19
CA ASN A 350 -55.20 -7.65 29.43
C ASN A 350 -56.54 -6.88 29.58
N SER A 351 -57.28 -6.67 28.48
CA SER A 351 -58.62 -6.06 28.51
C SER A 351 -59.74 -7.07 28.80
N LEU A 352 -59.42 -8.37 28.84
CA LEU A 352 -60.40 -9.40 29.19
C LEU A 352 -60.66 -9.40 30.70
N PRO A 353 -61.89 -9.74 31.13
CA PRO A 353 -62.21 -9.88 32.55
C PRO A 353 -61.35 -10.98 33.18
N ILE A 354 -60.88 -10.71 34.41
CA ILE A 354 -60.16 -11.66 35.25
C ILE A 354 -61.16 -12.66 35.81
N ALA A 355 -60.84 -13.94 35.76
CA ALA A 355 -61.72 -14.99 36.26
C ALA A 355 -61.83 -14.94 37.79
N THR A 356 -63.05 -14.94 38.33
CA THR A 356 -63.26 -15.07 39.78
C THR A 356 -63.10 -16.53 40.25
N VAL A 357 -62.81 -16.72 41.53
CA VAL A 357 -62.58 -18.06 42.11
C VAL A 357 -63.81 -18.96 41.97
N GLN A 358 -65.02 -18.40 42.12
CA GLN A 358 -66.30 -19.12 42.03
C GLN A 358 -66.59 -19.57 40.58
N GLU A 359 -66.44 -18.68 39.60
CA GLU A 359 -66.66 -19.00 38.17
C GLU A 359 -65.65 -20.04 37.65
N ALA A 360 -64.41 -20.02 38.14
CA ALA A 360 -63.40 -20.98 37.77
C ALA A 360 -63.70 -22.39 38.32
N THR A 361 -64.26 -22.49 39.53
CA THR A 361 -64.61 -23.78 40.15
C THR A 361 -65.83 -24.45 39.49
N GLU A 362 -66.81 -23.68 39.02
CA GLU A 362 -68.02 -24.21 38.37
C GLU A 362 -67.76 -24.81 36.98
N MET A 363 -66.73 -24.33 36.27
CA MET A 363 -66.40 -24.72 34.89
C MET A 363 -65.19 -25.68 34.78
N GLY A 364 -64.80 -26.33 35.88
CA GLY A 364 -63.76 -27.38 35.88
C GLY A 364 -62.32 -26.90 36.07
N GLY A 365 -62.08 -25.63 36.44
CA GLY A 365 -60.86 -25.15 37.10
C GLY A 365 -59.54 -25.18 36.31
N CYS A 366 -59.48 -25.81 35.14
CA CYS A 366 -58.24 -26.10 34.40
C CYS A 366 -58.10 -25.31 33.09
N CYS A 367 -56.90 -24.84 32.79
CA CYS A 367 -56.59 -24.14 31.55
C CYS A 367 -56.48 -25.17 30.40
N ALA A 368 -57.33 -25.07 29.37
CA ALA A 368 -57.34 -26.04 28.26
C ALA A 368 -56.08 -26.04 27.38
N ILE A 369 -55.14 -25.11 27.58
CA ILE A 369 -53.86 -25.03 26.83
C ILE A 369 -52.74 -25.77 27.56
N CYS A 370 -52.64 -25.62 28.88
CA CYS A 370 -51.54 -26.19 29.69
C CYS A 370 -51.99 -27.26 30.67
N LEU A 371 -53.30 -27.55 30.74
CA LEU A 371 -53.94 -28.54 31.60
C LEU A 371 -53.72 -28.34 33.12
N ASN A 372 -53.23 -27.16 33.52
CA ASN A 372 -53.00 -26.80 34.93
C ASN A 372 -54.13 -25.90 35.46
N ASP A 373 -54.28 -25.88 36.79
CA ASP A 373 -55.26 -25.04 37.49
C ASP A 373 -55.17 -23.57 37.07
N VAL A 374 -56.30 -23.00 36.62
CA VAL A 374 -56.42 -21.59 36.22
C VAL A 374 -56.12 -20.67 37.41
N LEU A 375 -56.39 -21.12 38.63
CA LEU A 375 -56.25 -20.36 39.88
C LEU A 375 -54.80 -20.15 40.34
N LYS A 376 -53.83 -20.92 39.82
CA LYS A 376 -52.40 -20.75 40.19
C LYS A 376 -51.75 -19.51 39.56
N HIS A 377 -52.35 -18.96 38.51
CA HIS A 377 -51.85 -17.79 37.78
C HIS A 377 -53.00 -16.85 37.37
N VAL A 378 -52.73 -15.66 36.83
CA VAL A 378 -53.78 -14.71 36.39
C VAL A 378 -54.60 -15.31 35.24
N GLY A 379 -55.79 -15.82 35.56
CA GLY A 379 -56.78 -16.34 34.62
C GLY A 379 -57.61 -15.24 33.98
N CYS A 380 -57.97 -15.42 32.71
CA CYS A 380 -58.83 -14.51 31.95
C CYS A 380 -60.00 -15.27 31.31
N ILE A 381 -61.14 -14.60 31.19
CA ILE A 381 -62.34 -15.13 30.54
C ILE A 381 -62.48 -14.47 29.18
N THR A 382 -62.53 -15.28 28.14
CA THR A 382 -62.78 -14.81 26.76
C THR A 382 -64.25 -14.41 26.58
N ARG A 383 -64.57 -13.56 25.60
CA ARG A 383 -65.98 -13.17 25.29
C ARG A 383 -66.89 -14.34 24.90
N CYS A 384 -66.32 -15.49 24.55
CA CYS A 384 -67.03 -16.75 24.31
C CYS A 384 -67.16 -17.64 25.55
N ASN A 385 -66.89 -17.10 26.75
CA ASN A 385 -67.00 -17.74 28.06
C ASN A 385 -66.06 -18.96 28.28
N HIS A 386 -64.88 -18.95 27.66
CA HIS A 386 -63.82 -19.94 27.88
C HIS A 386 -62.67 -19.37 28.71
N PHE A 387 -62.12 -20.21 29.60
CA PHE A 387 -61.12 -19.86 30.61
C PHE A 387 -59.71 -20.28 30.21
N PHE A 388 -58.74 -19.36 30.34
CA PHE A 388 -57.33 -19.61 30.08
C PHE A 388 -56.45 -18.77 31.00
N HIS A 389 -55.21 -19.20 31.25
CA HIS A 389 -54.20 -18.27 31.79
C HIS A 389 -53.91 -17.17 30.78
N SER A 390 -53.75 -15.93 31.25
CA SER A 390 -53.43 -14.77 30.41
C SER A 390 -52.17 -14.99 29.57
N TYR A 391 -51.17 -15.67 30.14
CA TYR A 391 -49.95 -16.04 29.43
C TYR A 391 -50.18 -17.10 28.33
N CYS A 392 -50.89 -18.18 28.66
CA CYS A 392 -51.18 -19.27 27.71
C CYS A 392 -52.01 -18.76 26.53
N LEU A 393 -53.03 -17.94 26.79
CA LEU A 393 -53.85 -17.34 25.75
C LEU A 393 -53.05 -16.37 24.87
N ARG A 394 -52.18 -15.54 25.45
CA ARG A 394 -51.29 -14.65 24.69
C ARG A 394 -50.35 -15.41 23.76
N LYS A 395 -49.80 -16.54 24.22
CA LYS A 395 -48.96 -17.41 23.39
C LYS A 395 -49.74 -17.99 22.23
N TRP A 396 -50.93 -18.53 22.48
CA TRP A 396 -51.81 -19.09 21.45
C TRP A 396 -52.21 -18.05 20.38
N LEU A 397 -52.59 -16.84 20.82
CA LEU A 397 -53.01 -15.76 19.92
C LEU A 397 -51.87 -15.19 19.04
N ASN A 398 -50.60 -15.50 19.36
CA ASN A 398 -49.49 -15.19 18.45
C ASN A 398 -49.51 -16.08 17.20
N GLU A 399 -50.08 -17.28 17.27
CA GLU A 399 -50.13 -18.25 16.17
C GLU A 399 -51.52 -18.29 15.51
N ARG A 400 -52.59 -18.30 16.30
CA ARG A 400 -53.98 -18.36 15.82
C ARG A 400 -54.84 -17.33 16.53
N LYS A 401 -55.49 -16.42 15.79
CA LYS A 401 -56.34 -15.34 16.33
C LYS A 401 -57.71 -15.81 16.86
N THR A 402 -57.89 -17.10 17.09
CA THR A 402 -59.16 -17.75 17.43
C THR A 402 -59.10 -18.44 18.79
N CYS A 403 -60.27 -18.61 19.43
CA CYS A 403 -60.39 -19.40 20.65
C CYS A 403 -59.96 -20.87 20.41
N PRO A 404 -59.11 -21.46 21.29
CA PRO A 404 -58.71 -22.87 21.18
C PRO A 404 -59.88 -23.87 21.24
N ILE A 405 -60.99 -23.51 21.89
CA ILE A 405 -62.10 -24.43 22.16
C ILE A 405 -63.20 -24.30 21.09
N CYS A 406 -63.66 -23.08 20.82
CA CYS A 406 -64.80 -22.86 19.92
C CYS A 406 -64.44 -22.21 18.59
N HIS A 407 -63.16 -21.96 18.32
CA HIS A 407 -62.65 -21.33 17.10
C HIS A 407 -63.21 -19.94 16.75
N ARG A 408 -63.99 -19.31 17.65
CA ARG A 408 -64.44 -17.92 17.47
C ARG A 408 -63.26 -16.96 17.48
N ILE A 409 -63.30 -15.97 16.61
CA ILE A 409 -62.25 -14.95 16.48
C ILE A 409 -62.23 -14.10 17.75
N ILE A 410 -61.07 -14.02 18.42
CA ILE A 410 -60.86 -13.20 19.62
C ILE A 410 -60.31 -11.82 19.24
N LEU A 411 -59.44 -11.78 18.24
CA LEU A 411 -58.88 -10.55 17.66
C LEU A 411 -59.51 -10.34 16.29
N SER A 412 -60.52 -9.46 16.18
CA SER A 412 -61.00 -9.01 14.87
C SER A 412 -60.05 -7.94 14.34
N ASP A 413 -59.51 -8.15 13.14
CA ASP A 413 -58.81 -7.09 12.42
C ASP A 413 -59.73 -5.87 12.32
N SER A 414 -59.15 -4.68 12.53
CA SER A 414 -59.88 -3.41 12.46
C SER A 414 -60.56 -3.18 11.11
N SER A 415 -60.15 -3.89 10.05
CA SER A 415 -60.78 -3.90 8.73
C SER A 415 -62.12 -4.65 8.69
N THR A 416 -62.30 -5.66 9.54
CA THR A 416 -63.52 -6.48 9.60
C THR A 416 -64.63 -5.78 10.38
N GLN A 417 -64.29 -5.05 11.45
CA GLN A 417 -65.25 -4.25 12.20
C GLN A 417 -65.89 -3.13 11.36
N VAL A 418 -65.13 -2.53 10.43
CA VAL A 418 -65.66 -1.50 9.52
C VAL A 418 -66.61 -2.11 8.47
N ARG A 419 -66.33 -3.33 8.00
CA ARG A 419 -67.21 -4.05 7.07
C ARG A 419 -68.50 -4.54 7.74
N GLU A 420 -68.43 -5.03 8.97
CA GLU A 420 -69.63 -5.46 9.73
C GLU A 420 -70.48 -4.27 10.18
N ARG A 421 -69.89 -3.15 10.62
CA ARG A 421 -70.64 -1.92 10.92
C ARG A 421 -71.33 -1.34 9.68
N ARG A 422 -70.73 -1.43 8.48
CA ARG A 422 -71.42 -1.02 7.24
C ARG A 422 -72.57 -1.96 6.87
N ARG A 423 -72.46 -3.26 7.11
CA ARG A 423 -73.55 -4.22 6.85
C ARG A 423 -74.73 -4.05 7.82
N LEU A 424 -74.46 -3.67 9.07
CA LEU A 424 -75.51 -3.39 10.07
C LEU A 424 -76.20 -2.02 9.88
N HIS A 425 -75.66 -1.14 9.05
CA HIS A 425 -76.29 0.15 8.68
C HIS A 425 -76.97 0.12 7.29
N THR A 426 -76.91 -1.00 6.57
CA THR A 426 -77.50 -1.15 5.22
C THR A 426 -78.65 -2.16 5.16
N ASN A 427 -79.01 -2.77 6.29
CA ASN A 427 -80.30 -3.43 6.54
C ASN A 427 -81.01 -2.66 7.65
#